data_AF-A0A972MHZ0-F1
#
_entry.id   AF-A0A972MHZ0-F1
#
_cell.length_a   1.000
_cell.length_b   1.000
_cell.length_c   1.000
_cell.angle_alpha   90.00
_cell.angle_beta   90.00
_cell.angle_gamma   90.00
#
_symmetry.space_group_name_H-M   'P 1'
#
loop_
_entity.id
_entity.type
_entity.pdbx_description
1 polymer ?
#
loop_
_entity_poly.entity_id
_entity_poly.type
_entity_poly.pdbx_seq_one_letter_code
_entity_poly.pdbx_strand_id
1 'polypeptide(L)'
;MILKKLYLKNFLIHDNSEISFSEKGITVFIGENGAGKSSILEGLTFALFGKSEKGNQANLVKWGRNQASVILDFQKGDNIYRIERVITLKGNKASSIGTVYIKKGERFVPYFQKNITKEIPKLTGITNKIFSSSILVKQGDIEGLLKLTPKERGKVLEEILDMTLYQLL
;
A
#
# COMPACT_ATOMS: atom_id res chain seq x y z
N MET A 1 0.96 -13.03 0.20
CA MET A 1 2.07 -12.06 0.19
C MET A 1 2.46 -11.82 1.64
N ILE A 2 3.75 -11.79 1.97
CA ILE A 2 4.22 -11.52 3.34
C ILE A 2 5.07 -10.25 3.30
N LEU A 3 4.68 -9.21 4.05
CA LEU A 3 5.44 -7.96 4.14
C LEU A 3 6.76 -8.23 4.88
N LYS A 4 7.86 -7.61 4.44
CA LYS A 4 9.18 -7.73 5.09
C LYS A 4 9.63 -6.38 5.61
N LYS A 5 9.72 -5.38 4.74
CA LYS A 5 10.17 -4.03 5.11
C LYS A 5 9.45 -2.94 4.34
N LEU A 6 9.18 -1.82 5.00
CA LEU A 6 8.70 -0.59 4.37
C LEU A 6 9.66 0.54 4.68
N TYR A 7 10.13 1.22 3.65
CA TYR A 7 10.96 2.41 3.75
C TYR A 7 10.16 3.62 3.28
N LEU A 8 10.16 4.67 4.09
CA LEU A 8 9.47 5.93 3.84
C LEU A 8 10.47 7.07 3.93
N LYS A 9 10.65 7.81 2.84
CA LYS A 9 11.54 8.97 2.80
C LYS A 9 10.78 10.20 2.33
N ASN A 10 10.83 11.27 3.11
CA ASN A 10 10.08 12.51 2.89
C ASN A 10 8.59 12.25 2.60
N PHE A 11 8.01 11.23 3.23
CA PHE A 11 6.64 10.78 2.96
C PHE A 11 5.75 11.12 4.15
N LEU A 12 4.79 12.03 3.95
CA LEU A 12 3.96 12.59 5.01
C LEU A 12 4.82 13.09 6.20
N ILE A 13 4.62 12.56 7.40
CA ILE A 13 5.39 12.95 8.59
C ILE A 13 6.78 12.29 8.62
N HIS A 14 7.01 11.22 7.86
CA HIS A 14 8.26 10.45 7.89
C HIS A 14 9.37 11.13 7.06
N ASP A 15 10.44 11.58 7.71
CA ASP A 15 11.65 12.07 7.04
C ASP A 15 12.44 10.92 6.41
N ASN A 16 12.74 9.91 7.22
CA ASN A 16 13.43 8.69 6.82
C ASN A 16 13.09 7.61 7.85
N SER A 17 12.18 6.70 7.52
CA SER A 17 11.76 5.62 8.40
C SER A 17 11.91 4.27 7.70
N GLU A 18 12.44 3.30 8.43
CA GLU A 18 12.46 1.89 8.06
C GLU A 18 11.61 1.11 9.07
N ILE A 19 10.61 0.39 8.55
CA ILE A 19 9.72 -0.45 9.33
C ILE A 19 10.00 -1.90 8.92
N SER A 20 10.44 -2.72 9.87
CA SER A 20 10.55 -4.16 9.67
C SER A 20 9.29 -4.85 10.19
N PHE A 21 8.67 -5.67 9.35
CA PHE A 21 7.50 -6.46 9.73
C PHE A 21 7.95 -7.83 10.23
N SER A 22 7.29 -8.32 11.28
CA SER A 22 7.52 -9.68 11.73
C SER A 22 7.08 -10.67 10.66
N GLU A 23 7.88 -11.73 10.44
CA GLU A 23 7.52 -12.78 9.48
C GLU A 23 6.34 -13.62 9.94
N LYS A 24 6.09 -13.66 11.26
CA LYS A 24 5.03 -14.43 11.91
C LYS A 24 4.38 -13.63 13.03
N GLY A 25 3.11 -13.90 13.29
CA GLY A 25 2.37 -13.32 14.40
C GLY A 25 1.84 -11.91 14.12
N ILE A 26 1.74 -11.11 15.18
CA ILE A 26 1.06 -9.81 15.17
C ILE A 26 2.10 -8.70 15.28
N THR A 27 2.03 -7.71 14.38
CA THR A 27 2.81 -6.46 14.48
C THR A 27 1.91 -5.36 15.02
N VAL A 28 2.32 -4.69 16.09
CA VAL A 28 1.55 -3.60 16.71
C VAL A 28 2.34 -2.30 16.59
N PHE A 29 1.71 -1.25 16.02
CA PHE A 29 2.27 0.10 15.98
C PHE A 29 1.73 0.92 17.15
N ILE A 30 2.60 1.28 18.10
CA ILE A 30 2.25 2.06 19.29
C ILE A 30 2.83 3.47 19.16
N GLY A 31 2.06 4.48 19.57
CA GLY A 31 2.47 5.87 19.59
C GLY A 31 1.28 6.80 19.74
N GLU A 32 1.53 8.10 19.90
CA GLU A 32 0.50 9.11 20.04
C GLU A 32 -0.29 9.36 18.74
N ASN A 33 -1.44 10.03 18.86
CA ASN A 33 -2.16 10.52 17.69
C ASN A 33 -1.28 11.52 16.92
N GLY A 34 -1.22 11.37 15.60
CA GLY A 34 -0.31 12.17 14.76
C GLY A 34 1.12 11.64 14.64
N ALA A 35 1.52 10.60 15.38
CA ALA A 35 2.87 10.02 15.32
C ALA A 35 3.22 9.30 13.99
N GLY A 36 2.33 9.31 12.99
CA GLY A 36 2.59 8.70 11.67
C GLY A 36 2.12 7.26 11.49
N LYS A 37 1.46 6.64 12.47
CA LYS A 37 0.94 5.26 12.35
C LYS A 37 0.07 5.06 11.10
N SER A 38 -0.89 5.95 10.85
CA SER A 38 -1.72 5.89 9.63
C SER A 38 -0.94 6.24 8.35
N SER A 39 0.16 6.98 8.46
CA SER A 39 1.05 7.27 7.32
C SER A 39 1.82 6.04 6.87
N ILE A 40 2.12 5.09 7.76
CA ILE A 40 2.68 3.77 7.41
C ILE A 40 1.70 3.02 6.51
N LEU A 41 0.41 3.00 6.88
CA LEU A 41 -0.64 2.35 6.10
C LEU A 41 -0.83 3.03 4.73
N GLU A 42 -0.82 4.36 4.68
CA GLU A 42 -0.84 5.11 3.40
C GLU A 42 0.39 4.78 2.54
N GLY A 43 1.55 4.59 3.15
CA GLY A 43 2.77 4.15 2.47
C GLY A 43 2.62 2.77 1.81
N LEU A 44 2.04 1.80 2.53
CA LEU A 44 1.74 0.47 1.97
C LEU A 44 0.79 0.57 0.76
N THR A 45 -0.31 1.32 0.91
CA THR A 45 -1.28 1.54 -0.17
C THR A 45 -0.64 2.21 -1.38
N PHE A 46 0.16 3.25 -1.15
CA PHE A 46 0.87 3.95 -2.22
C PHE A 46 1.88 3.05 -2.91
N ALA A 47 2.67 2.27 -2.18
CA ALA A 47 3.63 1.33 -2.77
C ALA A 47 2.94 0.36 -3.73
N LEU A 48 1.85 -0.29 -3.28
CA LEU A 48 1.14 -1.28 -4.07
C LEU A 48 0.43 -0.67 -5.29
N PHE A 49 -0.30 0.43 -5.11
CA PHE A 49 -1.24 0.90 -6.14
C PHE A 49 -0.83 2.19 -6.83
N GLY A 50 0.13 2.92 -6.26
CA GLY A 50 0.58 4.20 -6.78
C GLY A 50 -0.49 5.28 -6.72
N LYS A 51 -1.43 5.17 -5.79
CA LYS A 51 -2.51 6.14 -5.57
C LYS A 51 -2.51 6.54 -4.11
N SER A 52 -2.89 7.79 -3.84
CA SER A 52 -3.29 8.17 -2.49
C SER A 52 -4.76 7.88 -2.31
N GLU A 53 -5.15 7.42 -1.14
CA GLU A 53 -6.56 7.32 -0.77
C GLU A 53 -7.12 8.68 -0.33
N LYS A 54 -6.26 9.63 0.02
CA LYS A 54 -6.63 10.96 0.53
C LYS A 54 -6.64 12.06 -0.53
N GLY A 55 -6.58 11.69 -1.81
CA GLY A 55 -6.70 12.63 -2.93
C GLY A 55 -5.38 12.87 -3.68
N ASN A 56 -4.91 14.12 -3.71
CA ASN A 56 -3.78 14.52 -4.54
C ASN A 56 -2.45 13.90 -4.05
N GLN A 57 -1.73 13.21 -4.94
CA GLN A 57 -0.40 12.63 -4.64
C GLN A 57 0.62 13.68 -4.18
N ALA A 58 0.44 14.95 -4.54
CA ALA A 58 1.31 16.03 -4.04
C ALA A 58 1.31 16.10 -2.51
N ASN A 59 0.17 15.79 -1.87
CA ASN A 59 0.02 15.82 -0.41
C ASN A 59 0.74 14.68 0.30
N LEU A 60 1.21 13.66 -0.44
CA LEU A 60 2.02 12.58 0.13
C LEU A 60 3.47 13.01 0.36
N VAL A 61 3.93 14.05 -0.33
CA VAL A 61 5.28 14.58 -0.17
C VAL A 61 5.31 15.45 1.08
N LYS A 62 6.28 15.20 1.96
CA LYS A 62 6.48 15.97 3.19
C LYS A 62 6.61 17.45 2.88
N TRP A 63 5.98 18.29 3.71
CA TRP A 63 6.03 19.73 3.56
C TRP A 63 7.48 20.26 3.52
N GLY A 64 7.75 21.19 2.60
CA GLY A 64 9.10 21.71 2.36
C GLY A 64 10.00 20.79 1.52
N ARG A 65 9.51 19.64 1.05
CA ARG A 65 10.23 18.73 0.13
C ARG A 65 9.59 18.74 -1.25
N ASN A 66 10.40 18.43 -2.26
CA ASN A 66 9.98 18.31 -3.66
C ASN A 66 9.94 16.85 -4.14
N GLN A 67 10.37 15.90 -3.30
CA GLN A 67 10.42 14.48 -3.64
C GLN A 67 10.17 13.62 -2.41
N ALA A 68 9.42 12.53 -2.61
CA ALA A 68 9.22 11.46 -1.64
C ALA A 68 9.45 10.10 -2.28
N SER A 69 9.87 9.11 -1.50
CA SER A 69 9.99 7.73 -1.97
C SER A 69 9.42 6.74 -0.97
N VAL A 70 8.77 5.71 -1.50
CA VAL A 70 8.29 4.56 -0.73
C VAL A 70 8.86 3.30 -1.34
N ILE A 71 9.48 2.46 -0.51
CA ILE A 71 10.01 1.16 -0.91
C ILE A 71 9.37 0.08 -0.06
N LEU A 72 8.74 -0.90 -0.68
CA LEU A 72 8.14 -2.05 -0.02
C LEU A 72 8.84 -3.33 -0.45
N ASP A 73 9.43 -4.03 0.52
CA ASP A 73 9.92 -5.39 0.36
C ASP A 73 8.89 -6.39 0.85
N PHE A 74 8.60 -7.40 0.03
CA PHE A 74 7.68 -8.46 0.37
C PHE A 74 8.11 -9.81 -0.22
N GLN A 75 7.59 -10.89 0.34
CA GLN A 75 7.79 -12.25 -0.13
C GLN A 75 6.50 -12.79 -0.76
N LYS A 76 6.65 -13.51 -1.88
CA LYS A 76 5.58 -14.27 -2.55
C LYS A 76 6.17 -15.58 -3.07
N GLY A 77 5.69 -16.70 -2.52
CA GLY A 77 6.35 -18.00 -2.69
C GLY A 77 7.77 -17.93 -2.14
N ASP A 78 8.73 -18.43 -2.93
CA ASP A 78 10.15 -18.43 -2.58
C ASP A 78 10.90 -17.16 -3.01
N ASN A 79 10.21 -16.24 -3.69
CA ASN A 79 10.83 -15.02 -4.22
C ASN A 79 10.59 -13.83 -3.29
N ILE A 80 11.61 -12.99 -3.17
CA ILE A 80 11.54 -11.68 -2.53
C ILE A 80 11.48 -10.62 -3.63
N TYR A 81 10.53 -9.70 -3.49
CA TYR A 81 10.31 -8.60 -4.40
C TYR A 81 10.46 -7.27 -3.66
N ARG A 82 10.84 -6.24 -4.42
CA ARG A 82 10.88 -4.86 -3.97
C ARG A 82 10.05 -4.01 -4.92
N ILE A 83 9.10 -3.26 -4.39
CA ILE A 83 8.42 -2.19 -5.12
C ILE A 83 9.02 -0.88 -4.65
N GLU A 84 9.54 -0.09 -5.58
CA GLU A 84 9.98 1.27 -5.33
C GLU A 84 9.08 2.23 -6.08
N ARG A 85 8.59 3.26 -5.40
CA ARG A 85 7.88 4.39 -6.02
C ARG A 85 8.47 5.70 -5.56
N VAL A 86 8.65 6.61 -6.51
CA VAL A 86 9.16 7.96 -6.25
C VAL A 86 8.15 8.98 -6.76
N ILE A 87 7.76 9.92 -5.91
CA ILE A 87 6.91 11.07 -6.24
C ILE A 87 7.82 12.29 -6.37
N THR A 88 7.70 13.03 -7.47
CA THR A 88 8.39 14.30 -7.69
C THR A 88 7.39 15.42 -7.93
N LEU A 89 7.60 16.56 -7.29
CA LEU A 89 6.80 17.76 -7.45
C LEU A 89 7.46 18.72 -8.45
N LYS A 90 6.64 19.29 -9.34
CA LYS A 90 6.96 20.47 -10.13
C LYS A 90 5.88 21.51 -9.90
N GLY A 91 6.16 22.45 -8.99
CA GLY A 91 5.13 23.32 -8.42
C GLY A 91 4.07 22.48 -7.70
N ASN A 92 2.79 22.69 -8.02
CA ASN A 92 1.67 21.96 -7.40
C ASN A 92 1.35 20.62 -8.10
N LYS A 93 2.07 20.26 -9.17
CA LYS A 93 1.84 19.01 -9.91
C LYS A 93 2.76 17.92 -9.39
N ALA A 94 2.18 16.77 -9.05
CA ALA A 94 2.92 15.56 -8.71
C ALA A 94 2.98 14.61 -9.91
N SER A 95 4.14 14.01 -10.12
CA SER A 95 4.30 12.83 -10.96
C SER A 95 4.92 11.71 -10.13
N SER A 96 4.56 10.47 -10.43
CA SER A 96 5.18 9.31 -9.79
C SER A 96 5.65 8.28 -10.81
N ILE A 97 6.81 7.70 -10.51
CA ILE A 97 7.38 6.56 -11.24
C ILE A 97 7.49 5.37 -10.29
N GLY A 98 7.51 4.16 -10.83
CA GLY A 98 7.71 2.98 -10.03
C GLY A 98 8.43 1.86 -10.75
N THR A 99 9.19 1.09 -9.98
CA THR A 99 9.95 -0.07 -10.43
C THR A 99 9.69 -1.23 -9.50
N VAL A 100 9.47 -2.42 -10.05
CA VAL A 100 9.50 -3.67 -9.31
C VAL A 100 10.81 -4.37 -9.59
N TYR A 101 11.42 -4.87 -8.54
CA TYR A 101 12.63 -5.68 -8.56
C TYR A 101 12.36 -7.05 -7.96
N ILE A 102 13.16 -8.02 -8.35
CA ILE A 102 13.21 -9.36 -7.75
C ILE A 102 14.60 -9.58 -7.13
N LYS A 103 14.67 -10.18 -5.94
CA LYS A 103 15.94 -10.51 -5.30
C LYS A 103 16.58 -11.72 -6.00
N LYS A 104 17.83 -11.59 -6.42
CA LYS A 104 18.67 -12.66 -6.97
C LYS A 104 20.00 -12.67 -6.21
N GLY A 105 20.21 -13.69 -5.39
CA GLY A 105 21.29 -13.69 -4.39
C GLY A 105 21.12 -12.52 -3.42
N GLU A 106 22.13 -11.67 -3.31
CA GLU A 106 22.10 -10.48 -2.44
C GLU A 106 21.65 -9.18 -3.11
N ARG A 107 21.26 -9.22 -4.39
CA ARG A 107 20.92 -8.01 -5.15
C ARG A 107 19.47 -8.00 -5.59
N PHE A 108 18.88 -6.81 -5.62
CA PHE A 108 17.62 -6.56 -6.31
C PHE A 108 17.92 -6.21 -7.76
N VAL A 109 17.35 -6.97 -8.69
CA VAL A 109 17.46 -6.72 -10.13
C VAL A 109 16.11 -6.27 -10.69
N PRO A 110 16.08 -5.32 -11.64
CA PRO A 110 14.82 -4.85 -12.22
C PRO A 110 14.02 -6.01 -12.80
N TYR A 111 12.74 -6.08 -12.44
CA TYR A 111 11.80 -7.09 -12.92
C TYR A 111 10.81 -6.47 -13.92
N PHE A 112 10.14 -5.37 -13.55
CA PHE A 112 9.36 -4.56 -14.50
C PHE A 112 9.21 -3.11 -14.03
N GLN A 113 9.07 -2.19 -14.99
CA GLN A 113 8.91 -0.74 -14.77
C GLN A 113 7.66 -0.16 -15.46
N LYS A 114 7.28 -0.74 -16.61
CA LYS A 114 6.11 -0.29 -17.36
C LYS A 114 4.84 -0.86 -16.75
N ASN A 115 3.79 -0.05 -16.71
CA ASN A 115 2.45 -0.46 -16.25
C ASN A 115 2.44 -1.13 -14.86
N ILE A 116 3.35 -0.73 -13.97
CA ILE A 116 3.51 -1.31 -12.63
C ILE A 116 2.17 -1.46 -11.87
N THR A 117 1.28 -0.46 -11.95
CA THR A 117 -0.03 -0.50 -11.31
C THR A 117 -0.97 -1.59 -11.87
N LYS A 118 -0.79 -2.02 -13.13
CA LYS A 118 -1.52 -3.15 -13.73
C LYS A 118 -0.86 -4.50 -13.44
N GLU A 119 0.45 -4.53 -13.29
CA GLU A 119 1.21 -5.76 -13.06
C GLU A 119 1.27 -6.18 -11.59
N ILE A 120 1.27 -5.23 -10.65
CA ILE A 120 1.29 -5.55 -9.21
C ILE A 120 0.12 -6.47 -8.80
N PRO A 121 -1.15 -6.23 -9.19
CA PRO A 121 -2.23 -7.14 -8.85
C PRO A 121 -2.03 -8.57 -9.37
N LYS A 122 -1.44 -8.73 -10.56
CA LYS A 122 -1.11 -10.05 -11.12
C LYS A 122 -0.01 -10.75 -10.31
N LEU A 123 1.01 -9.99 -9.90
CA LEU A 123 2.12 -10.49 -9.11
C LEU A 123 1.71 -10.88 -7.68
N THR A 124 0.95 -10.03 -7.02
CA THR A 124 0.58 -10.21 -5.60
C THR A 124 -0.65 -11.10 -5.43
N GLY A 125 -1.56 -11.08 -6.41
CA GLY A 125 -2.93 -11.57 -6.31
C GLY A 125 -3.85 -10.61 -5.56
N ILE A 126 -3.41 -9.37 -5.33
CA ILE A 126 -4.11 -8.39 -4.49
C ILE A 126 -4.47 -7.18 -5.36
N THR A 127 -5.75 -7.00 -5.60
CA THR A 127 -6.29 -5.79 -6.23
C THR A 127 -6.45 -4.68 -5.20
N ASN A 128 -6.60 -3.43 -5.66
CA ASN A 128 -6.89 -2.31 -4.75
C ASN A 128 -8.20 -2.54 -3.98
N LYS A 129 -9.21 -3.14 -4.63
CA LYS A 129 -10.49 -3.47 -4.01
C LYS A 129 -10.30 -4.47 -2.86
N ILE A 130 -9.65 -5.60 -3.12
CA ILE A 130 -9.35 -6.63 -2.11
C ILE A 130 -8.53 -6.04 -0.95
N PHE A 131 -7.55 -5.18 -1.28
CA PHE A 131 -6.71 -4.58 -0.25
C PHE A 131 -7.52 -3.66 0.68
N SER A 132 -8.29 -2.73 0.13
CA SER A 132 -9.07 -1.77 0.91
C SER A 132 -10.30 -2.39 1.59
N SER A 133 -10.84 -3.52 1.10
CA SER A 133 -12.00 -4.18 1.72
C SER A 133 -11.61 -5.24 2.75
N SER A 134 -10.52 -5.98 2.52
CA SER A 134 -10.26 -7.25 3.22
C SER A 134 -8.94 -7.29 3.99
N ILE A 135 -7.94 -6.50 3.57
CA ILE A 135 -6.59 -6.54 4.15
C ILE A 135 -6.35 -5.33 5.07
N LEU A 136 -6.83 -4.16 4.66
CA LEU A 136 -6.73 -2.92 5.41
C LEU A 136 -8.11 -2.55 5.95
N VAL A 137 -8.29 -2.65 7.27
CA VAL A 137 -9.45 -2.10 7.95
C VAL A 137 -9.07 -0.73 8.51
N LYS A 138 -9.74 0.34 8.03
CA LYS A 138 -9.38 1.70 8.47
C LYS A 138 -10.04 2.03 9.80
N GLN A 139 -9.46 3.04 10.44
CA GLN A 139 -10.04 3.61 11.65
C GLN A 139 -11.41 4.21 11.32
N GLY A 140 -12.45 3.73 12.01
CA GLY A 140 -13.84 4.13 11.80
C GLY A 140 -14.64 3.25 10.83
N ASP A 141 -13.99 2.41 10.01
CA ASP A 141 -14.70 1.55 9.03
C ASP A 141 -15.52 0.46 9.73
N ILE A 142 -15.04 -0.11 10.83
CA ILE A 142 -15.78 -1.13 11.60
C ILE A 142 -17.07 -0.52 12.18
N GLU A 143 -17.00 0.69 12.73
CA GLU A 143 -18.18 1.39 13.23
C GLU A 143 -19.16 1.73 12.10
N GLY A 144 -18.63 2.08 10.92
CA GLY A 144 -19.42 2.24 9.71
C GLY A 144 -20.15 0.94 9.33
N LEU A 145 -19.46 -0.19 9.31
CA LEU A 145 -19.98 -1.51 8.95
C LEU A 145 -21.10 -1.99 9.90
N LEU A 146 -20.97 -1.66 11.19
CA LEU A 146 -22.00 -1.93 12.20
C LEU A 146 -23.26 -1.06 11.99
N LYS A 147 -23.11 0.15 11.44
CA LYS A 147 -24.22 1.07 11.12
C LYS A 147 -24.89 0.81 9.77
N LEU A 148 -24.30 -0.03 8.91
CA LEU A 148 -24.88 -0.39 7.61
C LEU A 148 -26.17 -1.20 7.76
N THR A 149 -27.10 -1.01 6.83
CA THR A 149 -28.28 -1.88 6.70
C THR A 149 -27.87 -3.31 6.29
N PRO A 150 -28.71 -4.34 6.54
CA PRO A 150 -28.40 -5.72 6.14
C PRO A 150 -28.02 -5.87 4.67
N LYS A 151 -28.66 -5.09 3.78
CA LYS A 151 -28.39 -5.09 2.33
C LYS A 151 -27.03 -4.50 1.98
N GLU A 152 -26.65 -3.38 2.59
CA GLU A 152 -25.35 -2.74 2.37
C GLU A 152 -24.21 -3.58 2.95
N ARG A 153 -24.43 -4.16 4.14
CA ARG A 153 -23.48 -5.08 4.76
C ARG A 153 -23.27 -6.33 3.90
N GLY A 154 -24.34 -6.86 3.31
CA GLY A 154 -24.27 -7.96 2.33
C GLY A 154 -23.34 -7.63 1.16
N LYS A 155 -23.48 -6.44 0.57
CA LYS A 155 -22.58 -5.98 -0.50
C LYS A 155 -21.12 -5.87 -0.06
N VAL A 156 -20.85 -5.28 1.10
CA VAL A 156 -19.47 -5.18 1.62
C VAL A 156 -18.86 -6.57 1.85
N LEU A 157 -19.62 -7.51 2.40
CA LEU A 157 -19.17 -8.90 2.58
C LEU A 157 -18.96 -9.61 1.24
N GLU A 158 -19.82 -9.39 0.25
CA GLU A 158 -19.63 -9.90 -1.12
C GLU A 158 -18.33 -9.36 -1.75
N GLU A 159 -17.99 -8.09 -1.51
CA GLU A 159 -16.74 -7.47 -1.98
C GLU A 159 -15.49 -7.96 -1.24
N ILE A 160 -15.64 -8.32 0.04
CA ILE A 160 -14.55 -8.92 0.84
C ILE A 160 -14.29 -10.36 0.40
N LEU A 161 -15.36 -11.11 0.14
CA LEU A 161 -15.31 -12.53 -0.22
C LEU A 161 -15.09 -12.74 -1.72
N ASP A 162 -14.94 -11.67 -2.51
CA ASP A 162 -14.82 -11.68 -3.98
C ASP A 162 -15.90 -12.53 -4.67
N MET A 163 -17.10 -12.57 -4.07
CA MET A 163 -18.23 -13.38 -4.57
C MET A 163 -18.86 -12.79 -5.85
N THR A 164 -18.36 -11.64 -6.32
CA THR A 164 -18.69 -11.07 -7.63
C THR A 164 -18.44 -12.03 -8.79
N LEU A 165 -17.53 -13.00 -8.64
CA LEU A 165 -17.28 -14.04 -9.64
C LEU A 165 -18.47 -15.02 -9.79
N TYR A 166 -19.23 -15.25 -8.72
CA TYR A 166 -20.33 -16.23 -8.70
C TYR A 166 -21.66 -15.69 -9.24
N GLN A 167 -21.81 -14.37 -9.38
CA GLN A 167 -23.01 -13.75 -9.96
C GLN A 167 -23.02 -13.74 -11.51
N LEU A 168 -21.92 -14.17 -12.15
CA LEU A 168 -21.79 -14.31 -13.60
C LEU A 168 -22.06 -15.74 -14.10
N LEU A 169 -22.45 -16.64 -13.20
CA LEU A 169 -22.97 -17.99 -13.47
C LEU A 169 -24.48 -18.01 -13.21
#